data_AF-A0A074WZU7-F1
#
_entry.id   AF-A0A074WZU7-F1
#
_cell.length_a   1.000
_cell.length_b   1.000
_cell.length_c   1.000
_cell.angle_alpha   90.00
_cell.angle_beta   90.00
_cell.angle_gamma   90.00
#
_symmetry.space_group_name_H-M   'P 1'
#
loop_
_entity.id
_entity.type
_entity.pdbx_description
1 polymer ?
#
loop_
_entity_poly.entity_id
_entity_poly.type
_entity_poly.pdbx_seq_one_letter_code
_entity_poly.pdbx_strand_id
1 'polypeptide(L)'
;MPPKRGNTRRETQQLAEHVKDGKRNDQLIANMKKYTDMSDADVDELAYFMVAADYFKQPDHRDVPFKNVLRDLENQIKEQPADRRTEMYRNVVAGIHGARKNSDWEREAVNPNAEPKTPYSASKADNPKSNQQLIDDLASAMDVDQRTKGMVQAQIVYRDVLGDDKRVVGIMFGGDEGGTVHGGRLGRDHKITDVPNHFFRDQIMDYINQAEVEEKKKESLRIAVFSDLTTGETAAYAVSISTDMEEARRTVQGEDDRLEEIMNHYKPKPKSVGEAKNIIEQHDLLNDVPDDDVDLTKRGNYGNIDFDFDGPFKSVVKPRSHKLDYEAEISRPKTIDLDCDQIRACIDLFTRDGMWNIDDFRLALGQISRPELTKFLDKRGPSEGKTLRVSGLCWEFFKTRELLGLDMVKSSLDDIEMIEKRGKKRPASGDDDQPSGKKAKTTEPIDLTDD
;
A
#
# COMPACT_ATOMS: atom_id res chain seq x y z
N MET A 1 18.19 -58.13 -1.85
CA MET A 1 17.95 -56.88 -2.62
C MET A 1 17.03 -55.99 -1.80
N PRO A 2 17.45 -54.78 -1.37
CA PRO A 2 16.58 -53.86 -0.65
C PRO A 2 15.69 -53.06 -1.64
N PRO A 3 14.49 -52.61 -1.23
CA PRO A 3 13.54 -51.95 -2.12
C PRO A 3 13.93 -50.48 -2.41
N LYS A 4 13.64 -50.04 -3.63
CA LYS A 4 13.94 -48.70 -4.16
C LYS A 4 13.19 -47.60 -3.37
N ARG A 5 13.92 -46.80 -2.59
CA ARG A 5 13.44 -45.61 -1.84
C ARG A 5 13.25 -44.36 -2.72
N GLY A 6 12.69 -44.50 -3.93
CA GLY A 6 12.62 -43.41 -4.92
C GLY A 6 11.28 -42.67 -5.01
N ASN A 7 10.15 -43.33 -4.68
CA ASN A 7 8.82 -42.80 -5.02
C ASN A 7 8.16 -41.95 -3.91
N THR A 8 8.52 -42.18 -2.64
CA THR A 8 7.80 -41.60 -1.51
C THR A 8 7.94 -40.08 -1.40
N ARG A 9 9.04 -39.49 -1.89
CA ARG A 9 9.31 -38.04 -1.76
C ARG A 9 8.53 -37.19 -2.78
N ARG A 10 8.28 -37.74 -3.98
CA ARG A 10 7.50 -37.07 -5.04
C ARG A 10 6.01 -37.13 -4.70
N GLU A 11 5.54 -38.27 -4.23
CA GLU A 11 4.16 -38.47 -3.78
C GLU A 11 3.83 -37.59 -2.55
N THR A 12 4.76 -37.45 -1.58
CA THR A 12 4.55 -36.52 -0.44
C THR A 12 4.60 -35.05 -0.82
N GLN A 13 5.37 -34.65 -1.85
CA GLN A 13 5.36 -33.28 -2.36
C GLN A 13 4.05 -32.95 -3.07
N GLN A 14 3.57 -33.84 -3.94
CA GLN A 14 2.28 -33.66 -4.63
C GLN A 14 1.10 -33.64 -3.65
N LEU A 15 1.09 -34.53 -2.64
CA LEU A 15 0.06 -34.52 -1.60
C LEU A 15 0.09 -33.22 -0.76
N ALA A 16 1.29 -32.70 -0.46
CA ALA A 16 1.45 -31.47 0.30
C ALA A 16 1.09 -30.20 -0.51
N GLU A 17 1.20 -30.24 -1.84
CA GLU A 17 0.74 -29.18 -2.74
C GLU A 17 -0.78 -29.20 -2.87
N HIS A 18 -1.41 -30.36 -3.09
CA HIS A 18 -2.88 -30.48 -3.09
C HIS A 18 -3.53 -30.01 -1.79
N VAL A 19 -2.94 -30.35 -0.62
CA VAL A 19 -3.45 -29.90 0.69
C VAL A 19 -3.28 -28.39 0.88
N LYS A 20 -2.29 -27.76 0.23
CA LYS A 20 -2.12 -26.30 0.24
C LYS A 20 -3.13 -25.61 -0.66
N ASP A 21 -3.45 -26.18 -1.81
CA ASP A 21 -4.39 -25.59 -2.77
C ASP A 21 -5.85 -25.70 -2.32
N GLY A 22 -6.26 -26.81 -1.70
CA GLY A 22 -7.57 -26.92 -1.06
C GLY A 22 -7.79 -25.86 0.03
N LYS A 23 -6.79 -25.62 0.89
CA LYS A 23 -6.86 -24.57 1.93
C LYS A 23 -6.89 -23.15 1.36
N ARG A 24 -6.29 -22.91 0.18
CA ARG A 24 -6.36 -21.61 -0.50
C ARG A 24 -7.75 -21.36 -1.08
N ASN A 25 -8.34 -22.39 -1.68
CA ASN A 25 -9.68 -22.33 -2.26
C ASN A 25 -10.75 -22.11 -1.18
N ASP A 26 -10.67 -22.82 -0.04
CA ASP A 26 -11.57 -22.62 1.09
C ASP A 26 -11.50 -21.19 1.64
N GLN A 27 -10.28 -20.64 1.74
CA GLN A 27 -10.07 -19.27 2.20
C GLN A 27 -10.61 -18.25 1.20
N LEU A 28 -10.47 -18.49 -0.11
CA LEU A 28 -11.06 -17.67 -1.17
C LEU A 28 -12.58 -17.63 -1.08
N ILE A 29 -13.23 -18.79 -0.93
CA ILE A 29 -14.69 -18.88 -0.80
C ILE A 29 -15.16 -18.19 0.48
N ALA A 30 -14.47 -18.41 1.61
CA ALA A 30 -14.79 -17.75 2.86
C ALA A 30 -14.66 -16.21 2.76
N ASN A 31 -13.63 -15.73 2.08
CA ASN A 31 -13.44 -14.31 1.86
C ASN A 31 -14.49 -13.74 0.90
N MET A 32 -14.88 -14.47 -0.15
CA MET A 32 -15.96 -14.07 -1.07
C MET A 32 -17.27 -13.85 -0.31
N LYS A 33 -17.72 -14.84 0.46
CA LYS A 33 -18.96 -14.72 1.28
C LYS A 33 -18.92 -13.56 2.26
N LYS A 34 -17.73 -13.17 2.70
CA LYS A 34 -17.53 -12.14 3.72
C LYS A 34 -17.42 -10.73 3.15
N TYR A 35 -16.82 -10.59 1.98
CA TYR A 35 -16.36 -9.31 1.45
C TYR A 35 -17.02 -8.90 0.14
N THR A 36 -17.87 -9.74 -0.44
CA THR A 36 -18.70 -9.36 -1.60
C THR A 36 -20.16 -9.32 -1.20
N ASP A 37 -20.97 -8.58 -1.99
CA ASP A 37 -22.43 -8.55 -1.84
C ASP A 37 -23.09 -9.73 -2.58
N MET A 38 -22.31 -10.76 -2.95
CA MET A 38 -22.81 -11.93 -3.70
C MET A 38 -23.69 -12.81 -2.81
N SER A 39 -24.70 -13.44 -3.40
CA SER A 39 -25.50 -14.40 -2.65
C SER A 39 -24.70 -15.65 -2.33
N ASP A 40 -25.06 -16.35 -1.25
CA ASP A 40 -24.46 -17.65 -0.93
C ASP A 40 -24.57 -18.63 -2.10
N ALA A 41 -25.65 -18.55 -2.88
CA ALA A 41 -25.85 -19.38 -4.08
C ALA A 41 -24.84 -19.05 -5.19
N ASP A 42 -24.55 -17.78 -5.45
CA ASP A 42 -23.57 -17.37 -6.47
C ASP A 42 -22.15 -17.76 -6.06
N VAL A 43 -21.83 -17.62 -4.77
CA VAL A 43 -20.52 -18.03 -4.22
C VAL A 43 -20.39 -19.55 -4.21
N ASP A 44 -21.45 -20.29 -3.92
CA ASP A 44 -21.47 -21.75 -3.95
C ASP A 44 -21.42 -22.29 -5.39
N GLU A 45 -21.99 -21.59 -6.37
CA GLU A 45 -21.81 -21.89 -7.79
C GLU A 45 -20.35 -21.71 -8.22
N LEU A 46 -19.70 -20.61 -7.81
CA LEU A 46 -18.27 -20.41 -8.04
C LEU A 46 -17.42 -21.49 -7.34
N ALA A 47 -17.76 -21.85 -6.10
CA ALA A 47 -17.12 -22.93 -5.37
C ALA A 47 -17.30 -24.27 -6.09
N TYR A 48 -18.49 -24.54 -6.63
CA TYR A 48 -18.77 -25.71 -7.45
C TYR A 48 -17.95 -25.70 -8.74
N PHE A 49 -17.75 -24.56 -9.41
CA PHE A 49 -16.83 -24.46 -10.54
C PHE A 49 -15.38 -24.74 -10.15
N MET A 50 -14.93 -24.22 -9.00
CA MET A 50 -13.59 -24.47 -8.46
C MET A 50 -13.37 -25.97 -8.14
N VAL A 51 -14.38 -26.64 -7.59
CA VAL A 51 -14.35 -28.08 -7.25
C VAL A 51 -14.60 -28.99 -8.46
N ALA A 52 -15.49 -28.62 -9.38
CA ALA A 52 -15.81 -29.40 -10.57
C ALA A 52 -14.73 -29.29 -11.66
N ALA A 53 -14.01 -28.16 -11.73
CA ALA A 53 -12.83 -28.02 -12.58
C ALA A 53 -11.68 -28.91 -12.08
N ASP A 54 -11.60 -29.19 -10.78
CA ASP A 54 -10.69 -30.18 -10.17
C ASP A 54 -11.09 -31.63 -10.49
N TYR A 55 -12.38 -31.90 -10.75
CA TYR A 55 -12.90 -33.28 -10.76
C TYR A 55 -13.22 -33.87 -12.14
N PHE A 56 -13.60 -33.08 -13.17
CA PHE A 56 -14.31 -33.63 -14.34
C PHE A 56 -13.73 -33.45 -15.76
N LYS A 57 -12.51 -32.91 -15.96
CA LYS A 57 -12.05 -32.59 -17.35
C LYS A 57 -10.76 -33.21 -17.88
N GLN A 58 -10.05 -34.12 -17.18
CA GLN A 58 -8.87 -34.76 -17.77
C GLN A 58 -8.78 -36.28 -17.50
N PRO A 59 -8.31 -37.10 -18.47
CA PRO A 59 -8.07 -38.54 -18.28
C PRO A 59 -7.07 -38.87 -17.16
N ASP A 60 -6.28 -37.87 -16.74
CA ASP A 60 -5.11 -37.99 -15.88
C ASP A 60 -5.09 -36.98 -14.70
N HIS A 61 -6.24 -36.43 -14.30
CA HIS A 61 -6.45 -35.70 -13.03
C HIS A 61 -5.35 -34.69 -12.65
N ARG A 62 -4.98 -33.74 -13.54
CA ARG A 62 -4.04 -32.67 -13.18
C ARG A 62 -4.76 -31.41 -12.71
N ASP A 63 -4.21 -30.78 -11.67
CA ASP A 63 -4.72 -29.58 -11.00
C ASP A 63 -5.09 -28.44 -11.95
N VAL A 64 -6.18 -27.74 -11.64
CA VAL A 64 -6.51 -26.47 -12.29
C VAL A 64 -5.47 -25.42 -11.86
N PRO A 65 -4.75 -24.78 -12.81
CA PRO A 65 -3.78 -23.76 -12.45
C PRO A 65 -4.45 -22.64 -11.65
N PHE A 66 -3.95 -22.35 -10.45
CA PHE A 66 -4.48 -21.33 -9.53
C PHE A 66 -4.69 -19.95 -10.18
N LYS A 67 -3.89 -19.62 -11.21
CA LYS A 67 -4.06 -18.41 -12.03
C LYS A 67 -5.42 -18.30 -12.72
N ASN A 68 -6.03 -19.42 -13.11
CA ASN A 68 -7.36 -19.44 -13.74
C ASN A 68 -8.45 -19.17 -12.69
N VAL A 69 -8.30 -19.73 -11.48
CA VAL A 69 -9.20 -19.46 -10.34
C VAL A 69 -9.22 -17.97 -10.00
N LEU A 70 -8.04 -17.34 -9.92
CA LEU A 70 -7.93 -15.90 -9.66
C LEU A 70 -8.57 -15.05 -10.76
N ARG A 71 -8.43 -15.44 -12.03
CA ARG A 71 -9.05 -14.73 -13.15
C ARG A 71 -10.57 -14.80 -13.08
N ASP A 72 -11.13 -15.96 -12.75
CA ASP A 72 -12.58 -16.14 -12.68
C ASP A 72 -13.16 -15.42 -11.45
N LEU A 73 -12.44 -15.44 -10.33
CA LEU A 73 -12.72 -14.61 -9.14
C LEU A 73 -12.74 -13.11 -9.48
N GLU A 74 -11.72 -12.64 -10.19
CA GLU A 74 -11.59 -11.26 -10.65
C GLU A 74 -12.78 -10.87 -11.55
N ASN A 75 -13.19 -11.74 -12.48
CA ASN A 75 -14.37 -11.53 -13.32
C ASN A 75 -15.66 -11.40 -12.49
N GLN A 76 -15.86 -12.23 -11.47
CA GLN A 76 -17.05 -12.16 -10.61
C GLN A 76 -17.10 -10.88 -9.78
N ILE A 77 -15.95 -10.44 -9.25
CA ILE A 77 -15.86 -9.20 -8.47
C ILE A 77 -16.01 -7.98 -9.38
N LYS A 78 -15.61 -8.06 -10.66
CA LYS A 78 -15.77 -6.97 -11.62
C LYS A 78 -17.23 -6.55 -11.85
N GLU A 79 -18.17 -7.49 -11.71
CA GLU A 79 -19.63 -7.24 -11.80
C GLU A 79 -20.19 -6.52 -10.57
N GLN A 80 -19.40 -6.40 -9.49
CA GLN A 80 -19.78 -5.65 -8.29
C GLN A 80 -19.63 -4.13 -8.50
N PRO A 81 -20.29 -3.29 -7.68
CA PRO A 81 -20.23 -1.83 -7.80
C PRO A 81 -18.79 -1.28 -7.86
N ALA A 82 -18.54 -0.41 -8.83
CA ALA A 82 -17.20 0.06 -9.18
C ALA A 82 -16.48 0.82 -8.05
N ASP A 83 -17.24 1.47 -7.17
CA ASP A 83 -16.78 2.17 -5.98
C ASP A 83 -16.22 1.24 -4.90
N ARG A 84 -16.59 -0.04 -4.91
CA ARG A 84 -16.20 -1.02 -3.88
C ARG A 84 -15.45 -2.23 -4.42
N ARG A 85 -15.57 -2.57 -5.71
CA ARG A 85 -14.97 -3.79 -6.29
C ARG A 85 -13.46 -3.93 -6.08
N THR A 86 -12.72 -2.82 -6.06
CA THR A 86 -11.28 -2.81 -5.80
C THR A 86 -10.97 -3.25 -4.38
N GLU A 87 -11.66 -2.67 -3.41
CA GLU A 87 -11.54 -3.04 -2.01
C GLU A 87 -12.02 -4.47 -1.79
N MET A 88 -13.13 -4.88 -2.42
CA MET A 88 -13.65 -6.24 -2.40
C MET A 88 -12.59 -7.23 -2.91
N TYR A 89 -12.00 -7.01 -4.09
CA TYR A 89 -10.97 -7.89 -4.63
C TYR A 89 -9.77 -7.98 -3.71
N ARG A 90 -9.24 -6.84 -3.24
CA ARG A 90 -8.13 -6.81 -2.28
C ARG A 90 -8.45 -7.62 -1.02
N ASN A 91 -9.65 -7.47 -0.47
CA ASN A 91 -10.09 -8.21 0.72
C ASN A 91 -10.29 -9.70 0.43
N VAL A 92 -10.76 -10.04 -0.76
CA VAL A 92 -10.98 -11.43 -1.17
C VAL A 92 -9.65 -12.17 -1.35
N VAL A 93 -8.67 -11.57 -2.03
CA VAL A 93 -7.35 -12.20 -2.24
C VAL A 93 -6.38 -12.03 -1.06
N ALA A 94 -6.76 -11.24 -0.05
CA ALA A 94 -5.94 -10.98 1.12
C ALA A 94 -5.52 -12.28 1.83
N GLY A 95 -4.21 -12.44 2.02
CA GLY A 95 -3.65 -13.58 2.75
C GLY A 95 -3.53 -14.87 1.93
N ILE A 96 -3.92 -14.86 0.65
CA ILE A 96 -3.82 -16.04 -0.22
C ILE A 96 -2.49 -16.04 -0.98
N HIS A 97 -1.66 -17.03 -0.68
CA HIS A 97 -0.33 -17.17 -1.29
C HIS A 97 -0.44 -17.42 -2.80
N GLY A 98 0.18 -16.55 -3.61
CA GLY A 98 0.14 -16.61 -5.08
C GLY A 98 -0.86 -15.65 -5.72
N ALA A 99 -1.73 -15.00 -4.95
CA ALA A 99 -2.74 -14.04 -5.42
C ALA A 99 -2.26 -12.57 -5.35
N ARG A 100 -1.00 -12.32 -5.74
CA ARG A 100 -0.28 -11.04 -5.53
C ARG A 100 -0.49 -10.00 -6.65
N LYS A 101 -1.41 -10.25 -7.58
CA LYS A 101 -1.63 -9.39 -8.75
C LYS A 101 -2.63 -8.28 -8.36
N ASN A 102 -2.27 -7.00 -8.55
CA ASN A 102 -3.23 -5.90 -8.54
C ASN A 102 -4.36 -6.20 -9.53
N SER A 103 -5.58 -5.80 -9.20
CA SER A 103 -6.71 -6.06 -10.08
C SER A 103 -6.48 -5.38 -11.44
N ASP A 104 -6.88 -6.04 -12.53
CA ASP A 104 -6.69 -5.56 -13.89
C ASP A 104 -7.44 -4.24 -14.14
N TRP A 105 -8.41 -3.89 -13.30
CA TRP A 105 -9.13 -2.60 -13.35
C TRP A 105 -8.50 -1.48 -12.51
N GLU A 106 -7.44 -1.74 -11.74
CA GLU A 106 -6.60 -0.72 -11.07
C GLU A 106 -5.40 -0.29 -11.93
N ARG A 107 -5.08 -1.04 -12.99
CA ARG A 107 -4.04 -0.61 -13.94
C ARG A 107 -4.51 0.69 -14.57
N GLU A 108 -3.63 1.70 -14.62
CA GLU A 108 -3.88 2.89 -15.44
C GLU A 108 -4.32 2.41 -16.81
N ALA A 109 -5.51 2.87 -17.23
CA ALA A 109 -6.06 2.52 -18.52
C ALA A 109 -5.06 3.00 -19.57
N VAL A 110 -4.43 2.05 -20.27
CA VAL A 110 -3.60 2.36 -21.42
C VAL A 110 -4.50 3.10 -22.40
N ASN A 111 -4.27 4.38 -22.66
CA ASN A 111 -5.06 5.10 -23.66
C ASN A 111 -4.34 5.01 -25.02
N PRO A 112 -4.77 4.14 -25.94
CA PRO A 112 -4.08 3.92 -27.21
C PRO A 112 -4.25 5.09 -28.17
N ASN A 113 -5.21 6.00 -27.89
CA ASN A 113 -5.49 7.20 -28.67
C ASN A 113 -4.90 8.46 -28.03
N ALA A 114 -4.13 8.33 -26.95
CA ALA A 114 -3.40 9.46 -26.38
C ALA A 114 -2.42 10.04 -27.40
N GLU A 115 -2.01 11.29 -27.20
CA GLU A 115 -0.94 11.84 -28.02
C GLU A 115 0.33 11.00 -27.89
N PRO A 116 1.07 10.78 -28.99
CA PRO A 116 2.28 9.97 -28.96
C PRO A 116 3.27 10.58 -27.96
N LYS A 117 3.72 9.77 -26.99
CA LYS A 117 4.63 10.22 -25.93
C LYS A 117 5.99 10.65 -26.46
N THR A 118 6.38 10.13 -27.62
CA THR A 118 7.65 10.42 -28.25
C THR A 118 7.43 10.90 -29.69
N PRO A 119 8.29 11.77 -30.23
CA PRO A 119 8.23 12.20 -31.62
C PRO A 119 8.57 11.07 -32.62
N TYR A 120 9.03 9.91 -32.14
CA TYR A 120 9.40 8.75 -32.96
C TYR A 120 8.28 7.70 -33.07
N SER A 121 7.31 7.77 -32.16
CA SER A 121 6.11 6.95 -32.15
C SER A 121 5.25 7.19 -33.39
N ALA A 122 5.20 8.43 -33.89
CA ALA A 122 4.62 8.74 -35.19
C ALA A 122 5.63 8.45 -36.32
N SER A 123 5.16 7.80 -37.40
CA SER A 123 5.98 7.58 -38.59
C SER A 123 6.38 8.90 -39.25
N LYS A 124 7.65 9.01 -39.67
CA LYS A 124 8.16 10.17 -40.41
C LYS A 124 8.09 10.01 -41.93
N ALA A 125 7.73 8.82 -42.42
CA ALA A 125 7.61 8.55 -43.84
C ALA A 125 6.38 9.21 -44.47
N ASP A 126 6.52 9.71 -45.71
CA ASP A 126 5.42 10.26 -46.52
C ASP A 126 4.29 9.24 -46.74
N ASN A 127 4.66 7.94 -46.82
CA ASN A 127 3.72 6.83 -46.84
C ASN A 127 4.03 5.87 -45.68
N PRO A 128 3.37 6.05 -44.52
CA PRO A 128 3.67 5.28 -43.32
C PRO A 128 3.32 3.79 -43.51
N LYS A 129 4.17 2.92 -42.97
CA LYS A 129 3.89 1.47 -42.93
C LYS A 129 2.62 1.22 -42.11
N SER A 130 1.73 0.39 -42.66
CA SER A 130 0.59 -0.14 -41.92
C SER A 130 1.04 -1.03 -40.75
N ASN A 131 0.18 -1.21 -39.76
CA ASN A 131 0.46 -2.14 -38.64
C ASN A 131 0.75 -3.56 -39.13
N GLN A 132 0.10 -3.99 -40.24
CA GLN A 132 0.36 -5.28 -40.87
C GLN A 132 1.80 -5.37 -41.40
N GLN A 133 2.27 -4.34 -42.11
CA GLN A 133 3.65 -4.30 -42.60
C GLN A 133 4.66 -4.28 -41.45
N LEU A 134 4.39 -3.53 -40.38
CA LEU A 134 5.28 -3.49 -39.21
C LEU A 134 5.44 -4.86 -38.54
N ILE A 135 4.35 -5.62 -38.38
CA ILE A 135 4.42 -6.96 -37.79
C ILE A 135 5.00 -8.00 -38.77
N ASP A 136 4.80 -7.83 -40.07
CA ASP A 136 5.40 -8.68 -41.11
C ASP A 136 6.93 -8.50 -41.17
N ASP A 137 7.40 -7.25 -41.05
CA ASP A 137 8.83 -6.91 -40.99
C ASP A 137 9.47 -7.47 -39.72
N LEU A 138 8.80 -7.34 -38.56
CA LEU A 138 9.25 -7.95 -37.31
C LEU A 138 9.34 -9.47 -37.44
N ALA A 139 8.29 -10.11 -37.98
CA ALA A 139 8.24 -11.55 -38.12
C ALA A 139 9.35 -12.09 -39.03
N SER A 140 9.56 -11.43 -40.17
CA SER A 140 10.62 -11.77 -41.11
C SER A 140 12.02 -11.56 -40.51
N ALA A 141 12.23 -10.47 -39.78
CA ALA A 141 13.53 -10.17 -39.18
C ALA A 141 13.85 -11.08 -37.98
N MET A 142 12.83 -11.56 -37.25
CA MET A 142 12.99 -12.50 -36.15
C MET A 142 13.03 -13.97 -36.56
N ASP A 143 12.66 -14.29 -37.80
CA ASP A 143 12.46 -15.66 -38.29
C ASP A 143 11.44 -16.44 -37.44
N VAL A 144 10.29 -15.81 -37.17
CA VAL A 144 9.20 -16.42 -36.41
C VAL A 144 8.08 -16.90 -37.32
N ASP A 145 7.44 -18.01 -36.93
CA ASP A 145 6.33 -18.59 -37.68
C ASP A 145 5.06 -17.73 -37.62
N GLN A 146 4.10 -18.01 -38.51
CA GLN A 146 2.83 -17.27 -38.59
C GLN A 146 2.03 -17.35 -37.28
N ARG A 147 2.15 -18.47 -36.55
CA ARG A 147 1.49 -18.65 -35.27
C ARG A 147 2.02 -17.66 -34.23
N THR A 148 3.35 -17.53 -34.11
CA THR A 148 4.00 -16.64 -33.17
C THR A 148 3.74 -15.18 -33.51
N LYS A 149 3.84 -14.83 -34.79
CA LYS A 149 3.42 -13.53 -35.31
C LYS A 149 1.98 -13.18 -34.90
N GLY A 150 1.05 -14.12 -35.09
CA GLY A 150 -0.34 -13.97 -34.70
C GLY A 150 -0.55 -13.78 -33.20
N MET A 151 0.24 -14.48 -32.36
CA MET A 151 0.22 -14.27 -30.91
C MET A 151 0.68 -12.86 -30.52
N VAL A 152 1.77 -12.35 -31.11
CA VAL A 152 2.27 -10.99 -30.85
C VAL A 152 1.24 -9.96 -31.30
N GLN A 153 0.65 -10.13 -32.49
CA GLN A 153 -0.43 -9.28 -32.97
C GLN A 153 -1.62 -9.26 -32.00
N ALA A 154 -2.09 -10.43 -31.54
CA ALA A 154 -3.20 -10.52 -30.60
C ALA A 154 -2.89 -9.85 -29.26
N GLN A 155 -1.64 -9.95 -28.77
CA GLN A 155 -1.21 -9.26 -27.55
C GLN A 155 -1.28 -7.73 -27.69
N ILE A 156 -0.79 -7.18 -28.81
CA ILE A 156 -0.82 -5.73 -29.04
C ILE A 156 -2.26 -5.24 -29.18
N VAL A 157 -3.08 -5.94 -29.97
CA VAL A 157 -4.50 -5.62 -30.13
C VAL A 157 -5.20 -5.68 -28.77
N TYR A 158 -4.96 -6.71 -27.97
CA TYR A 158 -5.56 -6.82 -26.64
C TYR A 158 -5.17 -5.67 -25.70
N ARG A 159 -3.92 -5.19 -25.77
CA ARG A 159 -3.49 -4.00 -25.02
C ARG A 159 -4.21 -2.72 -25.48
N ASP A 160 -4.52 -2.59 -26.77
CA ASP A 160 -5.40 -1.52 -27.28
C ASP A 160 -6.82 -1.65 -26.71
N VAL A 161 -7.38 -2.87 -26.73
CA VAL A 161 -8.76 -3.11 -26.27
C VAL A 161 -8.95 -2.90 -24.76
N LEU A 162 -7.91 -3.13 -23.97
CA LEU A 162 -7.89 -2.80 -22.53
C LEU A 162 -7.95 -1.29 -22.28
N GLY A 163 -7.63 -0.49 -23.29
CA GLY A 163 -7.77 0.94 -23.25
C GLY A 163 -9.21 1.39 -23.40
N ASP A 164 -9.69 2.07 -22.37
CA ASP A 164 -10.86 2.96 -22.46
C ASP A 164 -12.26 2.30 -22.48
N ASP A 165 -12.46 1.05 -21.99
CA ASP A 165 -13.83 0.51 -21.86
C ASP A 165 -14.11 -0.39 -20.65
N LYS A 166 -15.37 -0.32 -20.18
CA LYS A 166 -15.97 -1.10 -19.09
C LYS A 166 -16.46 -2.49 -19.55
N ARG A 167 -16.42 -2.78 -20.86
CA ARG A 167 -16.95 -4.03 -21.45
C ARG A 167 -15.99 -5.21 -21.27
N VAL A 168 -16.54 -6.42 -21.27
CA VAL A 168 -15.74 -7.66 -21.20
C VAL A 168 -14.89 -7.78 -22.47
N VAL A 169 -13.60 -8.11 -22.28
CA VAL A 169 -12.64 -8.34 -23.35
C VAL A 169 -12.23 -9.80 -23.31
N GLY A 170 -12.23 -10.46 -24.46
CA GLY A 170 -11.70 -11.81 -24.60
C GLY A 170 -10.52 -11.84 -25.56
N ILE A 171 -9.50 -12.61 -25.19
CA ILE A 171 -8.40 -12.99 -26.06
C ILE A 171 -8.34 -14.50 -26.11
N MET A 172 -8.31 -15.05 -27.33
CA MET A 172 -8.03 -16.46 -27.56
C MET A 172 -6.67 -16.56 -28.24
N PHE A 173 -5.72 -17.21 -27.58
CA PHE A 173 -4.45 -17.61 -28.20
C PHE A 173 -4.61 -18.99 -28.82
N GLY A 174 -4.24 -19.15 -30.10
CA GLY A 174 -4.37 -20.41 -30.83
C GLY A 174 -5.00 -20.25 -32.22
N GLY A 175 -5.06 -21.36 -32.96
CA GLY A 175 -5.51 -21.41 -34.36
C GLY A 175 -4.41 -21.13 -35.39
N ASP A 176 -4.75 -21.30 -36.66
CA ASP A 176 -3.81 -21.11 -37.78
C ASP A 176 -3.30 -19.66 -37.90
N GLU A 177 -4.06 -18.69 -37.36
CA GLU A 177 -3.73 -17.26 -37.33
C GLU A 177 -3.11 -16.78 -35.99
N GLY A 178 -2.85 -17.69 -35.03
CA GLY A 178 -2.12 -17.39 -33.79
C GLY A 178 -2.90 -16.74 -32.64
N GLY A 179 -3.91 -15.90 -32.91
CA GLY A 179 -4.85 -15.45 -31.89
C GLY A 179 -5.88 -14.41 -32.33
N THR A 180 -7.00 -14.33 -31.62
CA THR A 180 -8.12 -13.41 -31.90
C THR A 180 -8.54 -12.63 -30.65
N VAL A 181 -8.95 -11.37 -30.84
CA VAL A 181 -9.40 -10.48 -29.75
C VAL A 181 -10.81 -9.97 -30.04
N HIS A 182 -11.68 -10.05 -29.04
CA HIS A 182 -13.09 -9.63 -29.16
C HIS A 182 -13.53 -8.81 -27.94
N GLY A 183 -14.54 -7.95 -28.13
CA GLY A 183 -15.17 -7.20 -27.03
C GLY A 183 -14.62 -5.78 -26.85
N GLY A 184 -14.52 -5.29 -25.61
CA GLY A 184 -14.03 -3.94 -25.26
C GLY A 184 -14.64 -2.79 -26.06
N ARG A 185 -13.82 -1.75 -26.34
CA ARG A 185 -14.23 -0.46 -26.95
C ARG A 185 -15.15 -0.58 -28.17
N LEU A 186 -14.88 -1.54 -29.05
CA LEU A 186 -15.62 -1.69 -30.31
C LEU A 186 -16.82 -2.62 -30.20
N GLY A 187 -16.93 -3.42 -29.11
CA GLY A 187 -18.00 -4.40 -28.94
C GLY A 187 -18.08 -5.48 -30.03
N ARG A 188 -17.01 -5.64 -30.82
CA ARG A 188 -16.87 -6.62 -31.92
C ARG A 188 -15.47 -7.23 -31.90
N ASP A 189 -15.18 -8.10 -32.87
CA ASP A 189 -13.82 -8.57 -33.11
C ASP A 189 -12.92 -7.40 -33.52
N HIS A 190 -11.77 -7.31 -32.85
CA HIS A 190 -10.77 -6.30 -33.10
C HIS A 190 -9.76 -6.79 -34.13
N LYS A 191 -9.46 -5.91 -35.07
CA LYS A 191 -8.47 -6.14 -36.11
C LYS A 191 -7.24 -5.30 -35.83
N ILE A 192 -6.11 -5.72 -36.40
CA ILE A 192 -4.86 -4.95 -36.33
C ILE A 192 -5.01 -3.51 -36.88
N THR A 193 -5.96 -3.30 -37.79
CA THR A 193 -6.29 -1.99 -38.38
C THR A 193 -7.06 -1.07 -37.44
N ASP A 194 -7.65 -1.61 -36.37
CA ASP A 194 -8.40 -0.83 -35.37
C ASP A 194 -7.46 -0.13 -34.36
N VAL A 195 -6.20 -0.57 -34.29
CA VAL A 195 -5.18 -0.07 -33.36
C VAL A 195 -4.48 1.17 -33.94
N PRO A 196 -4.39 2.29 -33.20
CA PRO A 196 -3.64 3.46 -33.63
C PRO A 196 -2.18 3.12 -33.95
N ASN A 197 -1.69 3.59 -35.11
CA ASN A 197 -0.37 3.19 -35.62
C ASN A 197 0.78 3.55 -34.67
N HIS A 198 0.72 4.73 -34.04
CA HIS A 198 1.75 5.16 -33.09
C HIS A 198 1.81 4.25 -31.86
N PHE A 199 0.65 3.86 -31.33
CA PHE A 199 0.56 2.91 -30.23
C PHE A 199 1.11 1.54 -30.64
N PHE A 200 0.77 1.06 -31.85
CA PHE A 200 1.28 -0.20 -32.38
C PHE A 200 2.81 -0.20 -32.50
N ARG A 201 3.39 0.92 -32.96
CA ARG A 201 4.85 1.12 -33.03
C ARG A 201 5.50 1.06 -31.64
N ASP A 202 4.92 1.72 -30.64
CA ASP A 202 5.44 1.69 -29.27
C ASP A 202 5.45 0.27 -28.70
N GLN A 203 4.38 -0.49 -28.91
CA GLN A 203 4.30 -1.88 -28.45
C GLN A 203 5.29 -2.81 -29.16
N ILE A 204 5.58 -2.60 -30.45
CA ILE A 204 6.65 -3.36 -31.13
C ILE A 204 8.02 -2.98 -30.59
N MET A 205 8.29 -1.68 -30.37
CA MET A 205 9.57 -1.25 -29.79
C MET A 205 9.79 -1.86 -28.40
N ASP A 206 8.76 -1.85 -27.56
CA ASP A 206 8.77 -2.49 -26.24
C ASP A 206 9.03 -4.01 -26.35
N TYR A 207 8.35 -4.68 -27.27
CA TYR A 207 8.55 -6.11 -27.52
C TYR A 207 10.00 -6.43 -27.93
N ILE A 208 10.59 -5.64 -28.83
CA ILE A 208 11.99 -5.80 -29.25
C ILE A 208 12.93 -5.57 -28.06
N ASN A 209 12.70 -4.51 -27.27
CA ASN A 209 13.51 -4.19 -26.09
C ASN A 209 13.53 -5.34 -25.07
N GLN A 210 12.40 -6.02 -24.88
CA GLN A 210 12.24 -7.13 -23.94
C GLN A 210 12.68 -8.49 -24.49
N ALA A 211 12.94 -8.62 -25.79
CA ALA A 211 13.34 -9.88 -26.39
C ALA A 211 14.64 -10.40 -25.76
N GLU A 212 14.70 -11.69 -25.45
CA GLU A 212 15.89 -12.37 -24.91
C GLU A 212 16.91 -12.69 -26.03
N VAL A 213 17.39 -11.65 -26.71
CA VAL A 213 18.38 -11.74 -27.78
C VAL A 213 19.49 -10.71 -27.57
N GLU A 214 20.65 -10.93 -28.19
CA GLU A 214 21.78 -9.99 -28.14
C GLU A 214 21.38 -8.59 -28.62
N GLU A 215 21.96 -7.55 -28.03
CA GLU A 215 21.58 -6.16 -28.33
C GLU A 215 21.81 -5.79 -29.80
N LYS A 216 22.84 -6.37 -30.43
CA LYS A 216 23.10 -6.22 -31.87
C LYS A 216 21.96 -6.80 -32.73
N LYS A 217 21.34 -7.89 -32.27
CA LYS A 217 20.15 -8.46 -32.92
C LYS A 217 18.95 -7.54 -32.70
N LYS A 218 18.75 -6.99 -31.50
CA LYS A 218 17.70 -5.99 -31.25
C LYS A 218 17.85 -4.75 -32.13
N GLU A 219 19.05 -4.20 -32.26
CA GLU A 219 19.33 -3.07 -33.15
C GLU A 219 18.95 -3.39 -34.60
N SER A 220 19.32 -4.57 -35.09
CA SER A 220 18.95 -5.04 -36.43
C SER A 220 17.43 -5.17 -36.59
N LEU A 221 16.72 -5.67 -35.58
CA LEU A 221 15.25 -5.76 -35.57
C LEU A 221 14.60 -4.37 -35.61
N ARG A 222 15.09 -3.43 -34.79
CA ARG A 222 14.55 -2.07 -34.75
C ARG A 222 14.72 -1.38 -36.10
N ILE A 223 15.89 -1.50 -36.75
CA ILE A 223 16.14 -0.93 -38.08
C ILE A 223 15.22 -1.57 -39.15
N ALA A 224 15.01 -2.89 -39.09
CA ALA A 224 14.15 -3.57 -40.05
C ALA A 224 12.69 -3.09 -39.97
N VAL A 225 12.16 -2.96 -38.75
CA VAL A 225 10.77 -2.52 -38.52
C VAL A 225 10.61 -1.02 -38.78
N PHE A 226 11.46 -0.19 -38.17
CA PHE A 226 11.37 1.26 -38.17
C PHE A 226 12.30 1.90 -39.22
N SER A 227 12.20 1.43 -40.45
CA SER A 227 13.05 1.89 -41.56
C SER A 227 12.86 3.37 -41.92
N ASP A 228 11.82 4.03 -41.38
CA ASP A 228 11.57 5.47 -41.49
C ASP A 228 12.44 6.31 -40.54
N LEU A 229 13.13 5.69 -39.59
CA LEU A 229 13.99 6.35 -38.62
C LEU A 229 15.47 6.11 -38.96
N THR A 230 16.32 7.10 -38.67
CA THR A 230 17.77 6.92 -38.68
C THR A 230 18.22 6.02 -37.52
N THR A 231 19.44 5.48 -37.58
CA THR A 231 20.01 4.67 -36.49
C THR A 231 20.01 5.43 -35.16
N GLY A 232 20.35 6.72 -35.17
CA GLY A 232 20.35 7.55 -33.97
C GLY A 232 18.96 7.78 -33.39
N GLU A 233 17.96 8.01 -34.25
CA GLU A 233 16.56 8.17 -33.82
C GLU A 233 15.96 6.87 -33.32
N THR A 234 16.32 5.74 -33.96
CA THR A 234 15.90 4.41 -33.53
C THR A 234 16.43 4.08 -32.14
N ALA A 235 17.69 4.43 -31.85
CA ALA A 235 18.29 4.29 -30.53
C ALA A 235 17.61 5.19 -29.48
N ALA A 236 17.37 6.46 -29.82
CA ALA A 236 16.66 7.39 -28.95
C ALA A 236 15.24 6.91 -28.64
N TYR A 237 14.53 6.39 -29.66
CA TYR A 237 13.20 5.83 -29.51
C TYR A 237 13.20 4.61 -28.57
N ALA A 238 14.14 3.67 -28.76
CA ALA A 238 14.28 2.51 -27.90
C ALA A 238 14.52 2.88 -26.43
N VAL A 239 15.38 3.88 -26.17
CA VAL A 239 15.64 4.38 -24.81
C VAL A 239 14.39 5.02 -24.23
N SER A 240 13.69 5.88 -24.97
CA SER A 240 12.47 6.55 -24.47
C SER A 240 11.39 5.55 -24.04
N ILE A 241 11.14 4.52 -24.86
CA ILE A 241 10.17 3.46 -24.52
C ILE A 241 10.64 2.63 -23.33
N SER A 242 11.95 2.36 -23.22
CA SER A 242 12.50 1.61 -22.09
C SER A 242 12.42 2.39 -20.76
N THR A 243 12.74 3.69 -20.76
CA THR A 243 12.73 4.52 -19.56
C THR A 243 11.32 4.67 -19.00
N ASP A 244 10.32 4.98 -19.83
CA ASP A 244 8.93 5.11 -19.40
C ASP A 244 8.40 3.82 -18.76
N MET A 245 8.78 2.67 -19.34
CA MET A 245 8.36 1.36 -18.84
C MET A 245 9.17 0.90 -17.61
N GLU A 246 10.45 1.27 -17.51
CA GLU A 246 11.23 1.05 -16.29
C GLU A 246 10.76 1.91 -15.12
N GLU A 247 10.37 3.17 -15.37
CA GLU A 247 9.82 4.05 -14.34
C GLU A 247 8.49 3.47 -13.80
N ALA A 248 7.60 3.05 -14.70
CA ALA A 248 6.38 2.33 -14.30
C ALA A 248 6.66 1.04 -13.51
N ARG A 249 7.73 0.30 -13.85
CA ARG A 249 8.14 -0.91 -13.10
C ARG A 249 8.80 -0.59 -11.76
N ARG A 250 9.61 0.46 -11.67
CA ARG A 250 10.31 0.90 -10.45
C ARG A 250 9.33 1.42 -9.41
N THR A 251 8.27 2.11 -9.81
CA THR A 251 7.21 2.52 -8.88
C THR A 251 6.53 1.31 -8.23
N VAL A 252 6.20 0.28 -9.02
CA VAL A 252 5.58 -0.96 -8.52
C VAL A 252 6.55 -1.76 -7.63
N GLN A 253 7.82 -1.89 -8.04
CA GLN A 253 8.83 -2.63 -7.26
C GLN A 253 9.23 -1.90 -5.97
N GLY A 254 9.34 -0.56 -6.01
CA GLY A 254 9.69 0.24 -4.84
C GLY A 254 8.66 0.20 -3.72
N GLU A 255 7.36 0.12 -4.07
CA GLU A 255 6.29 -0.12 -3.10
C GLU A 255 6.38 -1.52 -2.46
N ASP A 256 6.71 -2.55 -3.25
CA ASP A 256 6.87 -3.92 -2.78
C ASP A 256 8.09 -4.06 -1.85
N ASP A 257 9.20 -3.41 -2.18
CA ASP A 257 10.43 -3.44 -1.38
C ASP A 257 10.22 -2.73 -0.02
N ARG A 258 9.55 -1.56 0.00
CA ARG A 258 9.17 -0.85 1.25
C ARG A 258 8.21 -1.69 2.10
N LEU A 259 7.27 -2.38 1.46
CA LEU A 259 6.34 -3.27 2.17
C LEU A 259 7.06 -4.46 2.80
N GLU A 260 7.99 -5.09 2.07
CA GLU A 260 8.80 -6.17 2.59
C GLU A 260 9.70 -5.71 3.75
N GLU A 261 10.29 -4.52 3.63
CA GLU A 261 11.09 -3.89 4.69
C GLU A 261 10.26 -3.71 5.97
N ILE A 262 9.07 -3.10 5.87
CA ILE A 262 8.18 -2.88 7.03
C ILE A 262 7.72 -4.22 7.62
N MET A 263 7.36 -5.19 6.78
CA MET A 263 6.92 -6.51 7.24
C MET A 263 8.02 -7.28 7.98
N ASN A 264 9.28 -7.10 7.60
CA ASN A 264 10.41 -7.84 8.16
C ASN A 264 11.07 -7.12 9.35
N HIS A 265 11.15 -5.79 9.33
CA HIS A 265 11.99 -5.02 10.24
C HIS A 265 11.23 -4.09 11.19
N TYR A 266 9.97 -3.73 10.89
CA TYR A 266 9.22 -2.79 11.73
C TYR A 266 8.85 -3.38 13.09
N LYS A 267 8.87 -2.55 14.14
CA LYS A 267 8.57 -2.95 15.52
C LYS A 267 7.54 -2.02 16.18
N PRO A 268 6.37 -2.52 16.59
CA PRO A 268 5.96 -3.93 16.62
C PRO A 268 5.71 -4.50 15.22
N LYS A 269 5.99 -5.79 15.04
CA LYS A 269 5.83 -6.45 13.74
C LYS A 269 4.37 -6.32 13.26
N PRO A 270 4.12 -5.86 12.02
CA PRO A 270 2.77 -5.79 11.47
C PRO A 270 2.13 -7.18 11.46
N LYS A 271 0.85 -7.27 11.84
CA LYS A 271 0.10 -8.54 11.85
C LYS A 271 -0.42 -8.91 10.46
N SER A 272 -0.49 -7.95 9.55
CA SER A 272 -0.97 -8.13 8.19
C SER A 272 -0.34 -7.13 7.23
N VAL A 273 -0.43 -7.41 5.94
CA VAL A 273 -0.04 -6.48 4.86
C VAL A 273 -0.84 -5.17 4.94
N GLY A 274 -2.12 -5.23 5.32
CA GLY A 274 -2.94 -4.03 5.51
C GLY A 274 -2.42 -3.14 6.64
N GLU A 275 -1.91 -3.73 7.73
CA GLU A 275 -1.25 -2.97 8.80
C GLU A 275 0.07 -2.35 8.32
N ALA A 276 0.86 -3.07 7.52
CA ALA A 276 2.11 -2.56 6.96
C ALA A 276 1.87 -1.40 5.99
N LYS A 277 0.83 -1.48 5.14
CA LYS A 277 0.43 -0.37 4.27
C LYS A 277 0.01 0.87 5.06
N ASN A 278 -0.76 0.70 6.13
CA ASN A 278 -1.12 1.82 7.01
C ASN A 278 0.12 2.46 7.65
N ILE A 279 1.14 1.67 8.00
CA ILE A 279 2.39 2.22 8.53
C ILE A 279 3.12 3.05 7.47
N ILE A 280 3.23 2.54 6.24
CA ILE A 280 3.84 3.27 5.11
C ILE A 280 3.08 4.58 4.86
N GLU A 281 1.77 4.50 4.73
CA GLU A 281 0.89 5.65 4.50
C GLU A 281 1.02 6.70 5.60
N GLN A 282 1.10 6.27 6.87
CA GLN A 282 1.33 7.21 7.97
C GLN A 282 2.70 7.89 7.89
N HIS A 283 3.76 7.17 7.52
CA HIS A 283 5.09 7.76 7.32
C HIS A 283 5.08 8.77 6.17
N ASP A 284 4.46 8.43 5.05
CA ASP A 284 4.37 9.32 3.90
C ASP A 284 3.53 10.57 4.24
N LEU A 285 2.39 10.40 4.93
CA LEU A 285 1.54 11.51 5.38
C LEU A 285 2.22 12.46 6.37
N LEU A 286 3.15 11.96 7.19
CA LEU A 286 3.94 12.78 8.10
C LEU A 286 5.07 13.53 7.37
N ASN A 287 5.73 12.89 6.39
CA ASN A 287 6.71 13.55 5.54
C ASN A 287 6.10 14.69 4.70
N ASP A 288 4.79 14.62 4.43
CA ASP A 288 4.02 15.65 3.74
C ASP A 288 3.56 16.80 4.66
N VAL A 289 3.84 16.74 5.97
CA VAL A 289 3.58 17.84 6.89
C VAL A 289 4.68 18.89 6.70
N PRO A 290 4.35 20.18 6.45
CA PRO A 290 5.37 21.21 6.27
C PRO A 290 6.22 21.39 7.54
N ASP A 291 7.52 21.14 7.43
CA ASP A 291 8.42 20.99 8.60
C ASP A 291 8.81 22.30 9.29
N ASP A 292 8.93 23.40 8.54
CA ASP A 292 9.74 24.52 9.01
C ASP A 292 8.94 25.78 9.37
N ASP A 293 7.63 25.82 9.11
CA ASP A 293 6.82 27.06 9.22
C ASP A 293 5.56 26.95 10.10
N VAL A 294 5.30 25.80 10.73
CA VAL A 294 4.10 25.67 11.60
C VAL A 294 4.36 26.34 12.94
N ASP A 295 3.87 27.57 13.09
CA ASP A 295 3.88 28.28 14.36
C ASP A 295 3.08 27.51 15.42
N LEU A 296 3.79 26.88 16.36
CA LEU A 296 3.21 26.17 17.51
C LEU A 296 2.73 27.09 18.64
N THR A 297 2.74 28.41 18.42
CA THR A 297 2.18 29.37 19.39
C THR A 297 0.70 29.09 19.62
N LYS A 298 0.32 29.04 20.90
CA LYS A 298 -1.07 28.84 21.32
C LYS A 298 -1.93 29.99 20.86
N ARG A 299 -2.90 29.69 19.99
CA ARG A 299 -3.74 30.69 19.32
C ARG A 299 -5.20 30.51 19.72
N GLY A 300 -5.50 30.70 20.99
CA GLY A 300 -6.89 30.74 21.50
C GLY A 300 -7.45 29.36 21.89
N ASN A 301 -8.78 29.22 21.78
CA ASN A 301 -9.51 28.02 22.16
C ASN A 301 -10.06 27.33 20.90
N TYR A 302 -9.58 26.12 20.61
CA TYR A 302 -9.94 25.33 19.44
C TYR A 302 -10.96 24.23 19.72
N GLY A 303 -11.41 24.11 20.98
CA GLY A 303 -12.42 23.15 21.40
C GLY A 303 -12.28 22.77 22.87
N ASN A 304 -13.23 21.97 23.36
CA ASN A 304 -13.13 21.33 24.66
C ASN A 304 -13.15 19.81 24.46
N ILE A 305 -12.47 19.08 25.34
CA ILE A 305 -12.64 17.63 25.45
C ILE A 305 -14.02 17.38 26.06
N ASP A 306 -14.96 16.95 25.23
CA ASP A 306 -16.34 16.62 25.61
C ASP A 306 -16.60 15.09 25.57
N PHE A 307 -15.53 14.29 25.72
CA PHE A 307 -15.62 12.85 25.60
C PHE A 307 -15.36 12.15 26.94
N ASP A 308 -16.28 11.27 27.35
CA ASP A 308 -16.24 10.41 28.55
C ASP A 308 -15.17 9.31 28.54
N PHE A 309 -14.15 9.42 27.69
CA PHE A 309 -13.07 8.42 27.62
C PHE A 309 -11.84 8.89 28.41
N ASP A 310 -11.14 7.93 29.01
CA ASP A 310 -9.83 8.16 29.61
C ASP A 310 -8.85 8.74 28.58
N GLY A 311 -8.00 9.68 29.02
CA GLY A 311 -6.94 10.27 28.20
C GLY A 311 -5.89 9.26 27.74
N PRO A 312 -4.65 9.69 27.38
CA PRO A 312 -3.57 8.77 27.06
C PRO A 312 -3.49 7.62 28.07
N PHE A 313 -3.49 6.36 27.62
CA PHE A 313 -3.60 5.18 28.49
C PHE A 313 -2.24 4.71 29.03
N LYS A 314 -1.16 5.05 28.32
CA LYS A 314 0.22 4.73 28.72
C LYS A 314 0.96 6.01 29.08
N SER A 315 2.21 5.86 29.51
CA SER A 315 3.08 6.99 29.78
C SER A 315 3.22 7.88 28.54
N VAL A 316 3.20 9.19 28.74
CA VAL A 316 3.54 10.19 27.72
C VAL A 316 5.05 10.51 27.72
N VAL A 317 5.79 9.94 28.66
CA VAL A 317 7.23 10.17 28.88
C VAL A 317 8.06 8.99 28.35
N LYS A 318 7.62 7.76 28.64
CA LYS A 318 8.35 6.54 28.34
C LYS A 318 7.56 5.63 27.39
N PRO A 319 8.10 5.30 26.20
CA PRO A 319 7.36 4.50 25.23
C PRO A 319 7.01 3.12 25.81
N ARG A 320 5.84 2.62 25.44
CA ARG A 320 5.30 1.29 25.83
C ARG A 320 5.19 1.03 27.33
N SER A 321 5.33 2.04 28.18
CA SER A 321 5.32 1.88 29.63
C SER A 321 3.99 2.28 30.24
N HIS A 322 3.63 1.71 31.39
CA HIS A 322 2.50 2.24 32.17
C HIS A 322 2.82 3.67 32.61
N LYS A 323 1.77 4.47 32.87
CA LYS A 323 1.93 5.82 33.40
C LYS A 323 2.82 5.78 34.64
N LEU A 324 3.77 6.70 34.72
CA LEU A 324 4.52 6.94 35.95
C LEU A 324 3.60 7.59 36.98
N ASP A 325 3.85 7.36 38.27
CA ASP A 325 2.97 7.84 39.35
C ASP A 325 2.70 9.35 39.26
N TYR A 326 3.72 10.13 38.95
CA TYR A 326 3.61 11.58 38.80
C TYR A 326 2.77 12.01 37.58
N GLU A 327 2.69 11.19 36.53
CA GLU A 327 1.82 11.46 35.39
C GLU A 327 0.34 11.27 35.74
N ALA A 328 0.03 10.31 36.63
CA ALA A 328 -1.34 10.01 37.05
C ALA A 328 -1.95 11.10 37.94
N GLU A 329 -1.12 11.95 38.54
CA GLU A 329 -1.54 13.04 39.42
C GLU A 329 -1.87 14.35 38.69
N ILE A 330 -1.54 14.43 37.40
CA ILE A 330 -1.83 15.64 36.61
C ILE A 330 -3.33 15.75 36.38
N SER A 331 -3.89 16.90 36.77
CA SER A 331 -5.28 17.22 36.46
C SER A 331 -5.47 17.27 34.95
N ARG A 332 -6.45 16.50 34.46
CA ARG A 332 -6.78 16.42 33.05
C ARG A 332 -7.15 17.80 32.49
N PRO A 333 -6.41 18.33 31.49
CA PRO A 333 -6.75 19.60 30.87
C PRO A 333 -7.98 19.41 29.96
N LYS A 334 -8.87 20.41 29.92
CA LYS A 334 -10.18 20.31 29.23
C LYS A 334 -10.32 21.13 27.96
N THR A 335 -9.42 22.08 27.72
CA THR A 335 -9.54 23.07 26.64
C THR A 335 -8.37 22.95 25.69
N ILE A 336 -8.66 22.69 24.42
CA ILE A 336 -7.70 22.47 23.36
C ILE A 336 -7.14 23.82 22.89
N ASP A 337 -5.83 24.01 23.05
CA ASP A 337 -5.11 25.26 22.73
C ASP A 337 -4.23 25.14 21.48
N LEU A 338 -4.28 24.01 20.78
CA LEU A 338 -3.62 23.77 19.49
C LEU A 338 -4.65 23.36 18.43
N ASP A 339 -4.48 23.85 17.20
CA ASP A 339 -5.28 23.42 16.06
C ASP A 339 -4.81 22.06 15.48
N CYS A 340 -5.55 21.51 14.52
CA CYS A 340 -5.26 20.19 13.97
C CYS A 340 -3.92 20.13 13.21
N ASP A 341 -3.50 21.21 12.55
CA ASP A 341 -2.23 21.24 11.83
C ASP A 341 -1.06 21.35 12.80
N GLN A 342 -1.19 22.16 13.85
CA GLN A 342 -0.23 22.22 14.95
C GLN A 342 -0.07 20.85 15.64
N ILE A 343 -1.17 20.12 15.84
CA ILE A 343 -1.12 18.76 16.41
C ILE A 343 -0.38 17.80 15.47
N ARG A 344 -0.62 17.83 14.15
CA ARG A 344 0.10 17.00 13.18
C ARG A 344 1.60 17.30 13.16
N ALA A 345 1.96 18.58 13.16
CA ALA A 345 3.35 19.01 13.24
C ALA A 345 4.02 18.52 14.53
N CYS A 346 3.32 18.57 15.67
CA CYS A 346 3.83 17.98 16.90
C CYS A 346 4.07 16.47 16.79
N ILE A 347 3.16 15.72 16.15
CA ILE A 347 3.32 14.27 15.95
C ILE A 347 4.55 13.99 15.09
N ASP A 348 4.67 14.68 13.98
CA ASP A 348 5.78 14.53 13.05
C ASP A 348 7.13 14.81 13.77
N LEU A 349 7.30 16.01 14.32
CA LEU A 349 8.53 16.40 15.03
C LEU A 349 8.87 15.46 16.19
N PHE A 350 7.87 15.00 16.93
CA PHE A 350 8.05 14.10 18.07
C PHE A 350 8.48 12.68 17.67
N THR A 351 8.09 12.22 16.48
CA THR A 351 8.31 10.84 16.03
C THR A 351 9.41 10.69 14.98
N ARG A 352 9.91 11.80 14.43
CA ARG A 352 10.95 11.83 13.40
C ARG A 352 12.34 11.46 13.91
N ASP A 353 12.83 12.19 14.92
CA ASP A 353 14.23 12.11 15.37
C ASP A 353 14.35 11.82 16.88
N GLY A 354 13.63 10.79 17.34
CA GLY A 354 13.48 10.54 18.76
C GLY A 354 13.50 9.07 19.17
N MET A 355 13.42 8.88 20.48
CA MET A 355 13.22 7.57 21.11
C MET A 355 11.79 7.01 20.92
N TRP A 356 10.92 7.75 20.24
CA TRP A 356 9.55 7.38 19.90
C TRP A 356 9.42 7.19 18.40
N ASN A 357 8.78 6.10 17.97
CA ASN A 357 8.21 5.99 16.63
C ASN A 357 6.70 6.27 16.70
N ILE A 358 6.08 6.45 15.53
CA ILE A 358 4.64 6.72 15.41
C ILE A 358 3.77 5.65 16.08
N ASP A 359 4.19 4.38 16.07
CA ASP A 359 3.43 3.30 16.67
C ASP A 359 3.51 3.32 18.20
N ASP A 360 4.65 3.73 18.77
CA ASP A 360 4.80 3.97 20.21
C ASP A 360 3.90 5.11 20.65
N PHE A 361 3.87 6.20 19.88
CA PHE A 361 2.97 7.33 20.10
C PHE A 361 1.51 6.87 20.06
N ARG A 362 1.08 6.18 19.00
CA ARG A 362 -0.28 5.64 18.85
C ARG A 362 -0.68 4.73 20.02
N LEU A 363 0.24 3.84 20.44
CA LEU A 363 0.00 2.96 21.58
C LEU A 363 -0.18 3.73 22.88
N ALA A 364 0.48 4.89 23.03
CA ALA A 364 0.35 5.72 24.21
C ALA A 364 -0.99 6.43 24.33
N LEU A 365 -1.58 6.83 23.20
CA LEU A 365 -2.90 7.47 23.15
C LEU A 365 -4.05 6.54 23.60
N GLY A 366 -3.84 5.23 23.62
CA GLY A 366 -4.84 4.25 24.05
C GLY A 366 -5.52 3.49 22.93
N GLN A 367 -4.92 2.36 22.56
CA GLN A 367 -5.38 1.41 21.53
C GLN A 367 -6.10 2.02 20.33
N ILE A 368 -5.68 3.23 19.90
CA ILE A 368 -6.17 3.85 18.67
C ILE A 368 -5.76 2.93 17.52
N SER A 369 -6.69 2.60 16.64
CA SER A 369 -6.37 1.75 15.50
C SER A 369 -5.47 2.51 14.51
N ARG A 370 -4.60 1.82 13.77
CA ARG A 370 -3.78 2.49 12.74
C ARG A 370 -4.64 3.27 11.74
N PRO A 371 -5.73 2.71 11.18
CA PRO A 371 -6.61 3.46 10.27
C PRO A 371 -7.21 4.74 10.87
N GLU A 372 -7.52 4.74 12.17
CA GLU A 372 -8.05 5.93 12.84
C GLU A 372 -7.01 7.06 12.92
N LEU A 373 -5.76 6.71 13.22
CA LEU A 373 -4.66 7.68 13.18
C LEU A 373 -4.38 8.15 11.74
N THR A 374 -4.32 7.23 10.77
CA THR A 374 -4.15 7.54 9.35
C THR A 374 -5.21 8.53 8.87
N LYS A 375 -6.49 8.29 9.19
CA LYS A 375 -7.60 9.18 8.81
C LYS A 375 -7.45 10.61 9.35
N PHE A 376 -6.84 10.79 10.51
CA PHE A 376 -6.55 12.12 11.05
C PHE A 376 -5.33 12.76 10.38
N LEU A 377 -4.28 11.96 10.13
CA LEU A 377 -3.07 12.40 9.46
C LEU A 377 -3.29 12.72 7.98
N ASP A 378 -4.28 12.12 7.32
CA ASP A 378 -4.60 12.37 5.90
C ASP A 378 -5.29 13.73 5.68
N LYS A 379 -6.01 14.21 6.69
CA LYS A 379 -6.66 15.52 6.66
C LYS A 379 -5.64 16.66 6.63
N ARG A 380 -6.02 17.80 6.04
CA ARG A 380 -5.19 19.02 5.95
C ARG A 380 -6.03 20.25 6.31
N GLY A 381 -5.50 21.13 7.14
CA GLY A 381 -6.14 22.37 7.55
C GLY A 381 -6.41 22.42 9.07
N PRO A 382 -6.45 23.64 9.66
CA PRO A 382 -6.42 23.84 11.11
C PRO A 382 -7.66 23.32 11.83
N SER A 383 -8.80 23.24 11.14
CA SER A 383 -10.06 22.70 11.68
C SER A 383 -10.36 21.28 11.21
N GLU A 384 -9.59 20.75 10.26
CA GLU A 384 -9.88 19.46 9.64
C GLU A 384 -9.46 18.33 10.55
N GLY A 385 -10.44 17.62 11.11
CA GLY A 385 -10.21 16.53 12.06
C GLY A 385 -10.56 16.86 13.50
N LYS A 386 -11.01 18.10 13.80
CA LYS A 386 -11.39 18.54 15.15
C LYS A 386 -12.48 17.70 15.83
N THR A 387 -13.30 17.01 15.05
CA THR A 387 -14.37 16.13 15.52
C THR A 387 -13.92 14.69 15.73
N LEU A 388 -12.70 14.35 15.33
CA LEU A 388 -12.14 13.00 15.47
C LEU A 388 -11.60 12.83 16.89
N ARG A 389 -11.93 11.72 17.54
CA ARG A 389 -11.45 11.40 18.89
C ARG A 389 -9.92 11.45 18.99
N VAL A 390 -9.23 10.94 17.97
CA VAL A 390 -7.77 10.91 17.90
C VAL A 390 -7.14 12.30 18.00
N SER A 391 -7.77 13.37 17.47
CA SER A 391 -7.19 14.72 17.57
C SER A 391 -7.11 15.19 19.03
N GLY A 392 -8.17 14.97 19.81
CA GLY A 392 -8.22 15.30 21.23
C GLY A 392 -7.23 14.48 22.07
N LEU A 393 -7.07 13.19 21.74
CA LEU A 393 -6.10 12.32 22.42
C LEU A 393 -4.65 12.73 22.09
N CYS A 394 -4.34 13.04 20.83
CA CYS A 394 -3.04 13.56 20.42
C CYS A 394 -2.71 14.87 21.16
N TRP A 395 -3.66 15.80 21.21
CA TRP A 395 -3.49 17.04 21.98
C TRP A 395 -3.25 16.76 23.47
N GLU A 396 -4.06 15.91 24.09
CA GLU A 396 -3.93 15.60 25.52
C GLU A 396 -2.58 14.96 25.85
N PHE A 397 -2.02 14.15 24.95
CA PHE A 397 -0.66 13.62 25.07
C PHE A 397 0.39 14.73 25.18
N PHE A 398 0.42 15.66 24.22
CA PHE A 398 1.38 16.76 24.22
C PHE A 398 1.14 17.74 25.38
N LYS A 399 -0.12 17.98 25.72
CA LYS A 399 -0.48 18.84 26.84
C LYS A 399 -0.03 18.25 28.18
N THR A 400 -0.13 16.93 28.34
CA THR A 400 0.37 16.26 29.54
C THR A 400 1.89 16.38 29.65
N ARG A 401 2.62 16.23 28.53
CA ARG A 401 4.08 16.48 28.50
C ARG A 401 4.43 17.91 28.91
N GLU A 402 3.71 18.88 28.37
CA GLU A 402 3.89 20.30 28.72
C GLU A 402 3.68 20.53 30.23
N LEU A 403 2.61 19.98 30.81
CA LEU A 403 2.30 20.12 32.24
C LEU A 403 3.31 19.42 33.15
N LEU A 404 4.04 18.42 32.64
CA LEU A 404 5.19 17.81 33.33
C LEU A 404 6.45 18.69 33.28
N GLY A 405 6.42 19.76 32.47
CA GLY A 405 7.56 20.63 32.17
C GLY A 405 8.51 20.02 31.13
N LEU A 406 8.01 19.15 30.26
CA LEU A 406 8.77 18.51 29.18
C LEU A 406 8.51 19.22 27.84
N ASP A 407 9.46 19.09 26.92
CA ASP A 407 9.28 19.52 25.54
C ASP A 407 8.17 18.69 24.86
N MET A 408 7.28 19.36 24.12
CA MET A 408 6.17 18.71 23.42
C MET A 408 6.65 17.94 22.20
N VAL A 409 7.67 18.44 21.50
CA VAL A 409 8.12 17.92 20.19
C VAL A 409 9.42 17.15 20.29
N LYS A 410 10.06 17.11 21.47
CA LYS A 410 11.27 16.31 21.71
C LYS A 410 11.09 15.43 22.93
N SER A 411 11.67 14.23 22.88
CA SER A 411 11.75 13.31 24.00
C SER A 411 13.17 12.80 24.19
N SER A 412 13.62 12.72 25.44
CA SER A 412 14.95 12.25 25.79
C SER A 412 14.94 11.20 26.92
N LEU A 413 16.04 10.47 27.09
CA LEU A 413 16.22 9.58 28.24
C LEU A 413 16.28 10.37 29.57
N ASP A 414 16.75 11.61 29.53
CA ASP A 414 16.83 12.49 30.70
C ASP A 414 15.44 12.88 31.19
N ASP A 415 14.45 13.02 30.28
CA ASP A 415 13.05 13.26 30.63
C ASP A 415 12.51 12.13 31.53
N ILE A 416 12.84 10.87 31.19
CA ILE A 416 12.43 9.69 31.96
C ILE A 416 13.02 9.75 33.36
N GLU A 417 14.34 9.97 33.45
CA GLU A 417 15.03 9.99 34.75
C GLU A 417 14.51 11.14 35.63
N MET A 418 14.23 12.30 35.04
CA MET A 418 13.69 13.46 35.74
C MET A 418 12.33 13.17 36.37
N ILE A 419 11.40 12.59 35.61
CA ILE A 419 10.04 12.30 36.09
C ILE A 419 10.05 11.13 37.10
N GLU A 420 10.84 10.08 36.86
CA GLU A 420 11.00 8.97 37.81
C GLU A 420 11.59 9.45 39.16
N LYS A 421 12.55 10.38 39.15
CA LYS A 421 13.10 11.00 40.37
C LYS A 421 12.09 11.88 41.10
N ARG A 422 11.23 12.61 40.37
CA ARG A 422 10.16 13.43 40.98
C ARG A 422 9.11 12.57 41.68
N GLY A 423 8.74 11.43 41.08
CA GLY A 423 7.84 10.45 41.72
C GLY A 423 8.42 9.87 43.02
N LYS A 424 9.73 9.60 43.06
CA LYS A 424 10.43 9.04 44.24
C LYS A 424 10.70 10.04 45.37
N LYS A 425 10.71 11.36 45.09
CA LYS A 425 11.08 12.40 46.07
C LYS A 425 9.94 12.92 46.94
N ARG A 426 8.73 12.37 46.85
CA ARG A 426 7.66 12.74 47.78
C ARG A 426 7.91 12.13 49.16
N PRO A 427 7.83 12.92 50.26
CA PRO A 427 7.80 12.35 51.59
C PRO A 427 6.49 11.57 51.75
N ALA A 428 6.60 10.33 52.21
CA ALA A 428 5.45 9.57 52.71
C ALA A 428 4.73 10.44 53.74
N SER A 429 3.43 10.63 53.53
CA SER A 429 2.59 11.35 54.48
C SER A 429 2.42 10.47 55.71
N GLY A 430 3.07 10.86 56.81
CA GLY A 430 2.79 10.39 58.16
C GLY A 430 3.69 9.26 58.66
N ASP A 431 4.73 9.63 59.41
CA ASP A 431 4.95 9.02 60.71
C ASP A 431 5.47 10.09 61.67
N ASP A 432 4.82 10.17 62.82
CA ASP A 432 5.18 11.01 63.95
C ASP A 432 6.61 10.71 64.40
N ASP A 433 7.48 11.72 64.38
CA ASP A 433 8.58 11.77 65.34
C ASP A 433 8.98 13.23 65.57
N GLN A 434 8.37 13.80 66.61
CA GLN A 434 8.95 14.92 67.35
C GLN A 434 10.34 14.52 67.86
N PRO A 435 11.38 15.34 67.66
CA PRO A 435 12.44 15.45 68.64
C PRO A 435 12.19 16.71 69.45
N SER A 436 11.77 16.46 70.68
CA SER A 436 11.82 17.43 71.78
C SER A 436 13.18 18.14 71.86
N GLY A 437 13.14 19.46 71.88
CA GLY A 437 14.04 20.28 72.69
C GLY A 437 15.34 20.75 72.04
N LYS A 438 15.41 22.07 71.82
CA LYS A 438 16.51 22.88 72.36
C LYS A 438 16.06 24.32 72.58
N LYS A 439 16.15 24.73 73.85
CA LYS A 439 15.95 26.08 74.37
C LYS A 439 16.81 27.09 73.61
N ALA A 440 16.20 28.19 73.17
CA ALA A 440 16.86 29.48 73.05
C ALA A 440 16.07 30.49 73.87
N LYS A 441 16.81 31.27 74.65
CA LYS A 441 16.36 32.11 75.76
C LYS A 441 16.22 33.56 75.24
N THR A 442 15.18 34.24 75.72
CA THR A 442 15.07 35.70 75.90
C THR A 442 14.97 36.60 74.66
N THR A 443 13.82 37.22 74.46
CA THR A 443 13.61 38.64 74.84
C THR A 443 12.13 38.89 75.13
N GLU A 444 11.88 39.64 76.20
CA GLU A 444 10.57 40.01 76.76
C GLU A 444 9.84 41.09 75.93
N PRO A 445 8.55 41.37 76.21
CA PRO A 445 7.56 41.83 75.26
C PRO A 445 7.44 43.36 75.18
N ILE A 446 6.98 43.87 74.04
CA ILE A 446 6.30 45.16 73.99
C ILE A 446 4.80 44.88 73.93
N ASP A 447 4.17 45.20 75.04
CA ASP A 447 2.73 45.30 75.26
C ASP A 447 2.22 46.62 74.66
N LEU A 448 1.18 46.55 73.83
CA LEU A 448 0.34 47.69 73.43
C LEU A 448 -1.07 47.15 73.09
N THR A 449 -1.83 46.80 74.13
CA THR A 449 -3.24 47.22 74.28
C THR A 449 -3.24 48.69 74.75
N ASP A 450 -4.09 49.65 74.40
CA ASP A 450 -5.35 49.75 73.65
C ASP A 450 -5.46 51.23 73.19
N ASP A 451 -6.00 51.47 71.99
CA ASP A 451 -7.00 52.50 71.61
C ASP A 451 -7.15 52.61 70.08
#